data_AF-A0A2E5IF12-F1
#
_entry.id   AF-A0A2E5IF12-F1
#
_cell.length_a   1.000
_cell.length_b   1.000
_cell.length_c   1.000
_cell.angle_alpha   90.00
_cell.angle_beta   90.00
_cell.angle_gamma   90.00
#
_symmetry.space_group_name_H-M   'P 1'
#
loop_
_entity.id
_entity.type
_entity.pdbx_description
1 polymer ?
#
loop_
_entity_poly.entity_id
_entity_poly.type
_entity_poly.pdbx_seq_one_letter_code
_entity_poly.pdbx_strand_id
1 'polypeptide(L)'
;MSWNEEDVMLVPVAWLKPHEEIKEKNRDKLLEMTKRWGGYTKPLLVDKQTGTILDGHHRYSIAKVLQLKQVPALCVDYLNDDSITLEVWPGCGRDALTKAEVIEMALSGGCFPPKTSRHTLSDHSPPIFVPLATLETFSDLSSSDAL
;
A
#
# COMPACT_ATOMS: atom_id res chain seq x y z
N MET A 1 13.20 12.85 -2.98
CA MET A 1 13.05 13.42 -1.63
C MET A 1 13.11 12.26 -0.64
N SER A 2 13.92 12.34 0.41
CA SER A 2 13.90 11.32 1.46
C SER A 2 12.54 11.37 2.18
N TRP A 3 11.86 10.24 2.26
CA TRP A 3 10.63 10.10 3.03
C TRP A 3 10.97 9.88 4.51
N ASN A 4 10.20 10.49 5.40
CA ASN A 4 10.31 10.40 6.85
C ASN A 4 9.04 9.78 7.44
N GLU A 5 9.10 9.36 8.72
CA GLU A 5 7.93 8.77 9.40
C GLU A 5 6.72 9.73 9.42
N GLU A 6 6.95 11.05 9.46
CA GLU A 6 5.92 12.09 9.42
C GLU A 6 5.14 12.16 8.09
N ASP A 7 5.71 11.65 7.00
CA ASP A 7 5.04 11.58 5.69
C ASP A 7 4.04 10.41 5.61
N VAL A 8 4.02 9.53 6.62
CA VAL A 8 3.17 8.33 6.66
C VAL A 8 1.82 8.68 7.26
N MET A 9 0.77 8.43 6.50
CA MET A 9 -0.62 8.65 6.93
C MET A 9 -1.35 7.34 7.19
N LEU A 10 -2.29 7.34 8.13
CA LEU A 10 -3.25 6.23 8.28
C LEU A 10 -4.40 6.42 7.31
N VAL A 11 -4.55 5.49 6.37
CA VAL A 11 -5.60 5.55 5.34
C VAL A 11 -6.63 4.44 5.54
N PRO A 12 -7.91 4.68 5.24
CA PRO A 12 -8.94 3.64 5.36
C PRO A 12 -8.67 2.45 4.44
N VAL A 13 -8.74 1.23 4.98
CA VAL A 13 -8.61 -0.02 4.20
C VAL A 13 -9.70 -0.11 3.12
N ALA A 14 -10.88 0.45 3.38
CA ALA A 14 -12.00 0.47 2.43
C ALA A 14 -11.78 1.37 1.21
N TRP A 15 -10.86 2.34 1.29
CA TRP A 15 -10.55 3.25 0.16
C TRP A 15 -9.55 2.62 -0.83
N LEU A 16 -8.72 1.70 -0.34
CA LEU A 16 -7.64 1.08 -1.10
C LEU A 16 -8.14 0.10 -2.15
N LYS A 17 -7.55 0.18 -3.34
CA LYS A 17 -7.88 -0.64 -4.52
C LYS A 17 -6.62 -1.35 -5.04
N PRO A 18 -6.54 -2.67 -4.95
CA PRO A 18 -5.44 -3.41 -5.56
C PRO A 18 -5.63 -3.46 -7.08
N HIS A 19 -4.53 -3.36 -7.83
CA HIS A 19 -4.49 -3.67 -9.27
C HIS A 19 -3.73 -4.97 -9.57
N GLU A 20 -3.17 -5.65 -8.57
CA GLU A 20 -2.36 -6.85 -8.75
C GLU A 20 -2.75 -7.93 -7.71
N GLU A 21 -2.86 -9.16 -8.17
CA GLU A 21 -3.09 -10.33 -7.33
C GLU A 21 -1.87 -10.63 -6.45
N ILE A 22 -2.12 -11.26 -5.30
CA ILE A 22 -1.07 -11.69 -4.39
C ILE A 22 -0.78 -13.18 -4.51
N LYS A 23 0.46 -13.56 -4.20
CA LYS A 23 0.79 -14.94 -3.86
C LYS A 23 0.43 -15.21 -2.39
N GLU A 24 -0.63 -15.96 -2.12
CA GLU A 24 -1.15 -16.22 -0.78
C GLU A 24 -0.10 -16.79 0.18
N LYS A 25 0.72 -17.76 -0.27
CA LYS A 25 1.82 -18.31 0.55
C LYS A 25 2.80 -17.23 1.06
N ASN A 26 3.02 -16.17 0.28
CA ASN A 26 3.87 -15.06 0.71
C ASN A 26 3.12 -14.14 1.69
N ARG A 27 1.81 -13.95 1.50
CA ARG A 27 0.94 -13.22 2.43
C ARG A 27 0.91 -13.91 3.78
N ASP A 28 0.72 -15.23 3.82
CA ASP A 28 0.60 -15.99 5.08
C ASP A 28 1.90 -15.95 5.89
N LYS A 29 3.05 -16.09 5.22
CA LYS A 29 4.35 -15.90 5.89
C LYS A 29 4.49 -14.50 6.49
N LEU A 30 4.08 -13.47 5.74
CA LEU A 30 4.15 -12.09 6.21
C LEU A 30 3.12 -11.83 7.34
N LEU A 31 1.93 -12.43 7.27
CA LEU A 31 0.89 -12.34 8.31
C LEU A 31 1.40 -12.82 9.67
N GLU A 32 2.05 -13.98 9.69
CA GLU A 32 2.60 -14.54 10.93
C GLU A 32 3.70 -13.66 11.52
N MET A 33 4.51 -13.03 10.67
CA MET A 33 5.50 -12.03 11.12
C MET A 33 4.83 -10.76 11.62
N THR A 34 3.82 -10.24 10.93
CA THR A 34 3.04 -9.06 11.34
C THR A 34 2.40 -9.26 12.72
N LYS A 35 1.80 -10.43 12.97
CA LYS A 35 1.26 -10.78 14.29
C LYS A 35 2.35 -10.84 15.36
N ARG A 36 3.51 -11.43 15.05
CA ARG A 36 4.65 -11.54 15.98
C ARG A 36 5.24 -10.17 16.32
N TRP A 37 5.36 -9.27 15.35
CA TRP A 37 5.80 -7.89 15.59
C TRP A 37 4.72 -7.05 16.29
N GLY A 38 3.46 -7.43 16.18
CA GLY A 38 2.32 -6.71 16.75
C GLY A 38 1.96 -5.44 15.99
N GLY A 39 2.43 -5.26 14.76
CA GLY A 39 2.24 -4.03 13.99
C GLY A 39 2.79 -4.06 12.57
N TYR A 40 2.52 -2.98 11.84
CA TYR A 40 3.06 -2.73 10.50
C TYR A 40 4.40 -1.99 10.64
N THR A 41 5.43 -2.55 10.01
CA THR A 41 6.80 -2.00 10.06
C THR A 41 7.22 -1.24 8.81
N LYS A 42 6.34 -1.22 7.79
CA LYS A 42 6.54 -0.50 6.54
C LYS A 42 5.20 0.01 6.00
N PRO A 43 5.14 1.25 5.46
CA PRO A 43 3.92 1.80 4.89
C PRO A 43 3.64 1.25 3.49
N LEU A 44 2.37 1.14 3.09
CA LEU A 44 2.00 0.93 1.69
C LEU A 44 2.41 2.15 0.85
N LEU A 45 2.56 1.97 -0.46
CA LEU A 45 2.63 3.10 -1.40
C LEU A 45 1.31 3.17 -2.17
N VAL A 46 0.67 4.34 -2.19
CA VAL A 46 -0.69 4.50 -2.68
C VAL A 46 -0.82 5.77 -3.53
N ASP A 47 -1.52 5.69 -4.65
CA ASP A 47 -1.94 6.89 -5.37
C ASP A 47 -3.02 7.63 -4.55
N LYS A 48 -2.72 8.88 -4.19
CA LYS A 48 -3.55 9.72 -3.32
C LYS A 48 -4.91 10.07 -3.92
N GLN A 49 -5.03 10.06 -5.26
CA GLN A 49 -6.26 10.44 -5.94
C GLN A 49 -7.27 9.30 -5.97
N THR A 50 -6.80 8.08 -6.26
CA THR A 50 -7.67 6.93 -6.54
C THR A 50 -7.71 5.88 -5.42
N GLY A 51 -6.72 5.87 -4.53
CA GLY A 51 -6.51 4.79 -3.57
C GLY A 51 -5.86 3.55 -4.19
N THR A 52 -5.32 3.65 -5.41
CA THR A 52 -4.63 2.55 -6.08
C THR A 52 -3.36 2.18 -5.33
N ILE A 53 -3.22 0.91 -4.94
CA ILE A 53 -2.03 0.41 -4.24
C ILE A 53 -0.91 0.22 -5.25
N LEU A 54 0.17 0.98 -5.15
CA LEU A 54 1.34 0.88 -6.03
C LEU A 54 2.36 -0.13 -5.51
N ASP A 55 2.51 -0.23 -4.20
CA ASP A 55 3.28 -1.27 -3.52
C ASP A 55 2.62 -1.66 -2.18
N GLY A 56 2.74 -2.95 -1.84
CA GLY A 56 2.24 -3.48 -0.56
C GLY A 56 0.93 -4.26 -0.64
N HIS A 57 0.56 -4.86 -1.77
CA HIS A 57 -0.66 -5.68 -1.91
C HIS A 57 -0.76 -6.81 -0.88
N HIS A 58 0.35 -7.47 -0.52
CA HIS A 58 0.36 -8.46 0.57
C HIS A 58 0.01 -7.84 1.93
N ARG A 59 0.50 -6.63 2.21
CA ARG A 59 0.21 -5.88 3.45
C ARG A 59 -1.24 -5.42 3.48
N TYR A 60 -1.80 -5.00 2.35
CA TYR A 60 -3.23 -4.75 2.22
C TYR A 60 -4.05 -6.03 2.48
N SER A 61 -3.68 -7.16 1.88
CA SER A 61 -4.38 -8.43 2.10
C SER A 61 -4.35 -8.87 3.57
N ILE A 62 -3.24 -8.66 4.28
CA ILE A 62 -3.15 -8.88 5.73
C ILE A 62 -4.16 -8.02 6.48
N ALA A 63 -4.28 -6.74 6.13
CA ALA A 63 -5.25 -5.84 6.77
C ALA A 63 -6.68 -6.34 6.60
N LYS A 64 -7.01 -6.90 5.42
CA LYS A 64 -8.31 -7.54 5.17
C LYS A 64 -8.53 -8.79 6.03
N VAL A 65 -7.52 -9.66 6.15
CA VAL A 65 -7.59 -10.87 6.99
C VAL A 65 -7.76 -10.53 8.47
N LEU A 66 -7.03 -9.53 8.94
CA LEU A 66 -7.08 -9.05 10.33
C LEU A 66 -8.25 -8.09 10.59
N GLN A 67 -9.07 -7.79 9.56
CA GLN A 67 -10.22 -6.89 9.64
C GLN A 67 -9.88 -5.47 10.14
N LEU A 68 -8.67 -5.00 9.84
CA LEU A 68 -8.21 -3.65 10.18
C LEU A 68 -9.05 -2.59 9.46
N LYS A 69 -9.22 -1.44 10.09
CA LYS A 69 -9.94 -0.28 9.54
C LYS A 69 -9.02 0.63 8.76
N GLN A 70 -7.76 0.74 9.17
CA GLN A 70 -6.76 1.61 8.56
C GLN A 70 -5.43 0.89 8.37
N VAL A 71 -4.55 1.45 7.53
CA VAL A 71 -3.14 1.01 7.38
C VAL A 71 -2.24 2.23 7.16
N PRO A 72 -0.95 2.15 7.56
CA PRO A 72 0.01 3.19 7.22
C PRO A 72 0.33 3.19 5.72
N ALA A 73 0.31 4.36 5.10
CA ALA A 73 0.57 4.55 3.69
C ALA A 73 1.31 5.87 3.40
N LEU A 74 2.18 5.80 2.41
CA LEU A 74 2.72 6.94 1.68
C LEU A 74 1.81 7.23 0.51
N CYS A 75 1.24 8.44 0.47
CA CYS A 75 0.28 8.84 -0.56
C CYS A 75 0.96 9.78 -1.56
N VAL A 76 1.05 9.35 -2.81
CA VAL A 76 1.75 10.07 -3.90
C VAL A 76 0.78 10.55 -4.97
N ASP A 77 1.20 11.54 -5.75
CA ASP A 77 0.49 11.96 -6.96
C ASP A 77 0.95 11.12 -8.16
N TYR A 78 0.51 9.87 -8.25
CA TYR A 78 1.17 8.86 -9.08
C TYR A 78 1.35 9.26 -10.55
N LEU A 79 0.31 9.84 -11.15
CA LEU A 79 0.34 10.24 -12.56
C LEU A 79 1.23 11.46 -12.81
N ASN A 80 1.38 12.34 -11.84
CA ASN A 80 2.13 13.60 -11.98
C ASN A 80 3.53 13.54 -11.34
N ASP A 81 3.87 12.44 -10.66
CA ASP A 81 5.17 12.24 -10.03
C ASP A 81 6.12 11.47 -10.96
N ASP A 82 6.95 12.22 -11.68
CA ASP A 82 7.95 11.69 -12.61
C ASP A 82 9.09 10.92 -11.90
N SER A 83 9.23 11.04 -10.58
CA SER A 83 10.21 10.26 -9.82
C SER A 83 9.79 8.79 -9.65
N ILE A 84 8.51 8.48 -9.87
CA ILE A 84 7.97 7.13 -9.85
C ILE A 84 8.05 6.55 -11.26
N THR A 85 8.93 5.59 -11.46
CA THR A 85 9.01 4.85 -12.72
C THR A 85 8.22 3.55 -12.64
N LEU A 86 7.71 3.12 -13.79
CA LEU A 86 6.94 1.89 -13.92
C LEU A 86 7.56 1.02 -15.01
N GLU A 87 7.81 -0.23 -14.65
CA GLU A 87 8.21 -1.29 -15.56
C GLU A 87 7.35 -2.53 -15.32
N VAL A 88 7.51 -3.51 -16.20
CA VAL A 88 6.92 -4.84 -16.02
C VAL A 88 7.96 -5.81 -15.46
N TRP A 89 7.52 -6.80 -14.67
CA TRP A 89 8.43 -7.88 -14.27
C TRP A 89 8.74 -8.80 -15.47
N PRO A 90 9.99 -9.29 -15.60
CA PRO A 90 10.33 -10.27 -16.62
C PRO A 90 9.41 -11.51 -16.55
N GLY A 91 8.86 -11.90 -17.70
CA GLY A 91 8.01 -13.09 -17.81
C GLY A 91 6.56 -12.90 -17.33
N CYS A 92 6.09 -11.67 -17.09
CA CYS A 92 4.68 -11.42 -16.75
C CYS A 92 3.72 -11.54 -17.95
N GLY A 93 4.24 -11.73 -19.17
CA GLY A 93 3.44 -11.83 -20.39
C GLY A 93 3.08 -10.49 -21.04
N ARG A 94 3.74 -9.40 -20.63
CA ARG A 94 3.59 -8.05 -21.21
C ARG A 94 4.96 -7.46 -21.50
N ASP A 95 5.04 -6.66 -22.57
CA ASP A 95 6.25 -5.90 -22.92
C ASP A 95 6.31 -4.55 -22.21
N ALA A 96 5.14 -3.95 -21.96
CA ALA A 96 5.00 -2.65 -21.30
C ALA A 96 3.68 -2.54 -20.54
N LEU A 97 3.64 -1.58 -19.62
CA LEU A 97 2.48 -1.18 -18.82
C LEU A 97 2.60 0.31 -18.53
N THR A 98 1.50 1.06 -18.65
CA THR A 98 1.44 2.49 -18.34
C THR A 98 0.86 2.75 -16.95
N LYS A 99 1.17 3.92 -16.37
CA LYS A 99 0.58 4.35 -15.09
C LYS A 99 -0.95 4.45 -15.18
N ALA A 100 -1.48 4.90 -16.31
CA ALA A 100 -2.92 4.99 -16.55
C ALA A 100 -3.58 3.60 -16.49
N GLU A 101 -3.01 2.59 -17.14
CA GLU A 101 -3.54 1.22 -17.09
C GLU A 101 -3.52 0.62 -15.67
N VAL A 102 -2.53 0.96 -14.85
CA VAL A 102 -2.49 0.57 -13.43
C VAL A 102 -3.69 1.14 -12.67
N ILE A 103 -3.96 2.44 -12.85
CA ILE A 103 -5.11 3.12 -12.24
C ILE A 103 -6.43 2.52 -12.76
N GLU A 104 -6.57 2.35 -14.08
CA GLU A 104 -7.76 1.77 -14.69
C GLU A 104 -8.05 0.36 -14.18
N MET A 105 -7.02 -0.48 -14.05
CA MET A 105 -7.17 -1.83 -13.49
C MET A 105 -7.68 -1.77 -12.05
N ALA A 106 -7.08 -0.96 -11.17
CA ALA A 106 -7.54 -0.81 -9.79
C ALA A 106 -8.98 -0.28 -9.70
N LEU A 107 -9.33 0.71 -10.53
CA LEU A 107 -10.67 1.29 -10.55
C LEU A 107 -11.73 0.33 -11.11
N SER A 108 -11.34 -0.62 -11.98
CA SER A 108 -12.24 -1.65 -12.49
C SER A 108 -12.66 -2.69 -11.44
N GLY A 109 -11.92 -2.79 -10.33
CA GLY A 109 -12.06 -3.85 -9.33
C GLY A 109 -11.40 -5.17 -9.73
N GLY A 110 -10.79 -5.24 -10.91
CA GLY A 110 -9.97 -6.36 -11.37
C GLY A 110 -8.52 -6.28 -10.87
N CYS A 111 -7.75 -7.32 -11.16
CA CYS A 111 -6.31 -7.36 -10.86
C CYS A 111 -5.55 -8.03 -12.01
N PHE A 112 -4.32 -7.58 -12.25
CA PHE A 112 -3.34 -8.31 -13.02
C PHE A 112 -2.82 -9.52 -12.24
N PRO A 113 -2.27 -10.55 -12.91
CA PRO A 113 -1.56 -11.64 -12.25
C PRO A 113 -0.41 -11.13 -11.36
N PRO A 114 0.02 -11.91 -10.35
CA PRO A 114 1.06 -11.47 -9.42
C PRO A 114 2.37 -11.17 -10.16
N LYS A 115 3.07 -10.12 -9.73
CA LYS A 115 4.30 -9.62 -10.35
C LYS A 115 4.07 -9.22 -11.81
N THR A 116 3.09 -8.36 -12.07
CA THR A 116 2.92 -7.71 -13.37
C THR A 116 3.58 -6.34 -13.38
N SER A 117 3.37 -5.54 -12.34
CA SER A 117 3.88 -4.18 -12.22
C SER A 117 5.11 -4.09 -11.31
N ARG A 118 6.09 -3.27 -11.69
CA ARG A 118 7.27 -2.95 -10.89
C ARG A 118 7.42 -1.43 -10.82
N HIS A 119 6.96 -0.87 -9.71
CA HIS A 119 7.18 0.54 -9.38
C HIS A 119 8.57 0.72 -8.76
N THR A 120 9.31 1.72 -9.21
CA THR A 120 10.56 2.14 -8.58
C THR A 120 10.43 3.60 -8.16
N LEU A 121 10.84 3.89 -6.93
CA LEU A 121 10.96 5.22 -6.36
C LEU A 121 12.43 5.62 -6.32
N SER A 122 12.73 6.93 -6.40
CA SER A 122 14.09 7.44 -6.19
C SER A 122 14.62 7.21 -4.77
N ASP A 123 13.70 7.10 -3.80
CA ASP A 123 13.99 7.03 -2.38
C ASP A 123 13.28 5.84 -1.71
N HIS A 124 13.85 5.34 -0.62
CA HIS A 124 13.27 4.24 0.14
C HIS A 124 12.16 4.72 1.08
N SER A 125 11.11 3.92 1.26
CA SER A 125 10.11 4.16 2.29
C SER A 125 10.76 4.12 3.68
N PRO A 126 10.38 5.00 4.62
CA PRO A 126 10.95 5.01 5.96
C PRO A 126 10.56 3.72 6.71
N PRO A 127 11.42 3.23 7.61
CA PRO A 127 10.97 2.28 8.61
C PRO A 127 9.92 2.95 9.50
N ILE A 128 8.91 2.21 9.92
CA ILE A 128 7.89 2.70 10.87
C ILE A 128 7.57 1.60 11.88
N PHE A 129 6.80 1.93 12.90
CA PHE A 129 6.06 0.95 13.69
C PHE A 129 4.68 1.47 14.07
N VAL A 130 3.63 0.90 13.48
CA VAL A 130 2.24 1.19 13.86
C VAL A 130 1.61 -0.08 14.45
N PRO A 131 1.22 -0.08 15.73
CA PRO A 131 0.60 -1.24 16.38
C PRO A 131 -0.70 -1.67 15.72
N LEU A 132 -0.99 -2.98 15.72
CA LEU A 132 -2.25 -3.52 15.18
C LEU A 132 -3.47 -2.92 15.89
N ALA A 133 -3.40 -2.73 17.21
CA ALA A 133 -4.47 -2.10 18.00
C ALA A 133 -4.83 -0.70 17.49
N THR A 134 -3.85 0.08 17.02
CA THR A 134 -4.08 1.41 16.43
C THR A 134 -4.83 1.32 15.10
N LEU A 135 -4.67 0.21 14.36
CA LEU A 135 -5.25 0.01 13.03
C LEU A 135 -6.65 -0.64 13.05
N GLU A 136 -7.07 -1.16 14.21
CA GLU A 136 -8.36 -1.82 14.42
C GLU A 136 -9.54 -0.83 14.56
N THR A 137 -9.25 0.43 14.85
CA THR A 137 -10.24 1.51 14.93
C THR A 137 -9.89 2.62 13.95
N PHE A 138 -10.84 3.52 13.68
CA PHE A 138 -10.48 4.82 13.14
C PHE A 138 -9.94 5.64 14.31
N SER A 139 -8.82 6.32 14.13
CA SER A 139 -8.37 7.31 15.10
C SER A 139 -9.46 8.38 15.27
N ASP A 140 -10.04 8.50 16.46
CA ASP A 140 -10.90 9.64 16.79
C ASP A 140 -10.03 10.90 16.82
N LEU A 141 -10.17 11.76 15.80
CA LEU A 141 -9.63 13.12 15.82
C LEU A 141 -10.44 14.04 16.77
N SER A 142 -11.01 13.50 17.87
CA SER A 142 -11.83 14.25 18.81
C SER A 142 -11.26 14.33 20.24
N SER A 143 -9.94 14.39 20.37
CA SER A 143 -9.31 14.83 21.61
C SER A 143 -8.35 15.97 21.33
N SER A 144 -8.91 17.08 20.88
CA SER A 144 -8.42 18.39 21.29
C SER A 144 -8.77 18.55 22.77
N ASP A 145 -8.00 17.92 23.65
CA ASP A 145 -7.83 18.43 25.01
C ASP A 145 -6.96 19.68 24.91
N ALA A 146 -7.58 20.77 24.48
CA ALA A 146 -7.10 22.10 24.72
C ALA A 146 -7.48 22.45 26.17
N LEU A 147 -6.51 22.28 27.07
CA LEU A 147 -6.43 23.06 28.31
C LEU A 147 -5.51 24.25 28.07
#